data_AF-A0A7V2NUH2-F1
#
_entry.id   AF-A0A7V2NUH2-F1
#
_cell.length_a   1.000
_cell.length_b   1.000
_cell.length_c   1.000
_cell.angle_alpha   90.00
_cell.angle_beta   90.00
_cell.angle_gamma   90.00
#
_symmetry.space_group_name_H-M   'P 1'
#
loop_
_entity.id
_entity.type
_entity.pdbx_description
1 polymer ?
#
loop_
_entity_poly.entity_id
_entity_poly.type
_entity_poly.pdbx_seq_one_letter_code
_entity_poly.pdbx_strand_id
1 'polypeptide(L)'
;MRRSLLIAVFSGLSFYLISGTAHIEFQVNFPTPKIEVWGNYHKVVIPGLPNYGGVGKPCLPVKTCKVYIPPGKKVSGVRIQ
;
A
#
# COMPACT_ATOMS: atom_id res chain seq x y z
N MET A 1 17.65 -50.72 20.97
CA MET A 1 18.15 -49.37 20.59
C MET A 1 17.49 -48.91 19.27
N ARG A 2 16.25 -48.42 19.28
CA ARG A 2 15.56 -47.87 18.08
C ARG A 2 14.40 -46.95 18.50
N ARG A 3 14.66 -45.78 19.11
CA ARG A 3 13.58 -44.82 19.46
C ARG A 3 13.95 -43.32 19.38
N SER A 4 15.06 -42.94 18.78
CA SER A 4 15.56 -41.54 18.81
C SER A 4 15.44 -40.75 17.51
N LEU A 5 14.91 -41.33 16.42
CA LEU A 5 14.93 -40.70 15.08
C LEU A 5 13.65 -39.92 14.69
N LEU A 6 12.55 -40.08 15.43
CA LEU A 6 11.23 -39.56 15.01
C LEU A 6 10.93 -38.12 15.47
N ILE A 7 11.70 -37.57 16.43
CA ILE A 7 11.44 -36.23 16.99
C ILE A 7 12.16 -35.11 16.21
N ALA A 8 13.23 -35.43 15.47
CA ALA A 8 14.02 -34.43 14.73
C ALA A 8 13.35 -33.94 13.43
N VAL A 9 12.38 -34.69 12.88
CA VAL A 9 11.71 -34.33 11.61
C VAL A 9 10.60 -33.29 11.84
N PHE A 10 10.01 -33.26 13.04
CA PHE A 10 8.92 -32.32 13.37
C PHE A 10 9.40 -30.91 13.74
N SER A 11 10.65 -30.74 14.21
CA SER A 11 11.19 -29.40 14.54
C SER A 11 11.67 -28.62 13.31
N GLY A 12 12.07 -29.32 12.24
CA GLY A 12 12.55 -28.69 11.00
C GLY A 12 11.44 -28.21 10.06
N LEU A 13 10.27 -28.84 10.09
CA LEU A 13 9.18 -28.55 9.15
C LEU A 13 8.32 -27.33 9.57
N SER A 14 8.32 -26.98 10.85
CA SER A 14 7.51 -25.87 11.37
C SER A 14 8.03 -24.48 10.95
N PHE A 15 9.33 -24.36 10.65
CA PHE A 15 9.93 -23.09 10.22
C PHE A 15 9.66 -22.74 8.74
N TYR A 16 9.30 -23.73 7.91
CA TYR A 16 9.13 -23.52 6.47
C TYR A 16 7.75 -22.97 6.07
N LEU A 17 6.76 -23.00 6.97
CA LEU A 17 5.37 -22.60 6.66
C LEU A 17 5.08 -21.11 6.82
N ILE A 18 6.04 -20.29 7.31
CA ILE A 18 5.85 -18.84 7.52
C ILE A 18 6.42 -18.01 6.33
N SER A 19 6.48 -18.59 5.14
CA SER A 19 6.82 -17.87 3.90
C SER A 19 5.57 -17.41 3.11
N GLY A 20 4.45 -17.17 3.79
CA GLY A 20 3.26 -16.60 3.17
C GLY A 20 3.50 -15.15 2.72
N THR A 21 3.09 -14.82 1.50
CA THR A 21 3.00 -13.44 1.02
C THR A 21 1.85 -12.74 1.75
N ALA A 22 2.19 -11.73 2.57
CA ALA A 22 1.18 -10.90 3.22
C ALA A 22 0.62 -9.87 2.23
N HIS A 23 -0.70 -9.83 2.10
CA HIS A 23 -1.44 -8.84 1.31
C HIS A 23 -2.11 -7.85 2.25
N ILE A 24 -1.96 -6.55 1.96
CA ILE A 24 -2.63 -5.47 2.70
C ILE A 24 -3.57 -4.78 1.73
N GLU A 25 -4.86 -4.81 2.05
CA GLU A 25 -5.91 -4.17 1.26
C GLU A 25 -6.57 -3.08 2.08
N PHE A 26 -6.80 -1.93 1.44
CA PHE A 26 -7.56 -0.84 2.02
C PHE A 26 -8.28 -0.08 0.90
N GLN A 27 -9.45 0.44 1.23
CA GLN A 27 -10.24 1.25 0.30
C GLN A 27 -9.98 2.73 0.55
N VAL A 28 -9.86 3.50 -0.53
CA VAL A 28 -9.62 4.94 -0.48
C VAL A 28 -10.80 5.65 -1.10
N ASN A 29 -11.62 6.27 -0.26
CA ASN A 29 -12.73 7.09 -0.72
C ASN A 29 -12.28 8.54 -0.93
N PHE A 30 -12.70 9.10 -2.06
CA PHE A 30 -12.52 10.50 -2.42
C PHE A 30 -13.88 11.21 -2.37
N PRO A 31 -13.97 12.38 -1.71
CA PRO A 31 -15.13 13.25 -1.84
C PRO A 31 -15.34 13.67 -3.30
N THR A 32 -16.57 14.09 -3.62
CA THR A 32 -16.92 14.59 -4.95
C THR A 32 -16.00 15.75 -5.37
N PRO A 33 -15.30 15.64 -6.51
CA PRO A 33 -14.46 16.72 -7.01
C PRO A 33 -15.31 17.89 -7.49
N LYS A 34 -14.75 19.10 -7.37
CA LYS A 34 -15.29 20.33 -7.91
C LYS A 34 -14.31 20.92 -8.92
N ILE A 35 -14.84 21.66 -9.89
CA ILE A 35 -14.02 22.43 -10.83
C ILE A 35 -14.15 23.89 -10.46
N GLU A 36 -13.03 24.55 -10.25
CA GLU A 36 -12.92 25.98 -10.00
C GLU A 36 -12.15 26.65 -11.14
N VAL A 37 -12.49 27.90 -11.45
CA VAL A 37 -11.73 28.70 -12.42
C VAL A 37 -10.64 29.48 -11.68
N TRP A 38 -9.40 29.38 -12.15
CA TRP A 38 -8.27 30.11 -11.60
C TRP A 38 -7.50 30.81 -12.72
N GLY A 39 -7.78 32.10 -12.89
CA GLY A 39 -7.31 32.85 -14.06
C GLY A 39 -7.88 32.24 -15.34
N ASN A 40 -7.00 31.83 -16.25
CA ASN A 40 -7.39 31.20 -17.53
C ASN A 40 -7.45 29.66 -17.46
N TYR A 41 -7.34 29.07 -16.27
CA TYR A 41 -7.26 27.62 -16.09
C TYR A 41 -8.42 27.09 -15.27
N HIS A 42 -8.71 25.80 -15.47
CA HIS A 42 -9.57 25.04 -14.58
C HIS A 42 -8.72 24.30 -13.54
N LYS A 43 -9.19 24.30 -12.30
CA LYS A 43 -8.58 23.63 -11.17
C LYS A 43 -9.55 22.58 -10.65
N VAL A 44 -9.10 21.33 -10.58
CA VAL A 44 -9.84 20.27 -9.88
C VAL A 44 -9.55 20.40 -8.39
N VAL A 45 -10.60 20.46 -7.57
CA VAL A 45 -10.52 20.59 -6.12
C VAL A 45 -11.29 19.45 -5.48
N ILE A 46 -10.63 18.71 -4.59
CA ILE A 46 -11.29 17.79 -3.66
C ILE A 46 -11.10 18.37 -2.26
N PRO A 47 -12.18 18.68 -1.51
CA PRO A 47 -12.08 19.29 -0.19
C PRO A 47 -11.16 18.50 0.75
N GLY A 48 -10.22 19.21 1.38
CA GLY A 48 -9.28 18.63 2.34
C GLY A 48 -8.11 17.85 1.73
N LEU A 49 -7.99 17.78 0.40
CA LEU A 49 -6.86 17.13 -0.26
C LEU A 49 -5.84 18.15 -0.80
N PRO A 50 -4.54 17.91 -0.60
CA PRO A 50 -3.50 18.72 -1.23
C PRO A 50 -3.43 18.45 -2.73
N ASN A 51 -2.98 19.45 -3.48
CA ASN A 51 -2.62 19.28 -4.88
C ASN A 51 -1.17 18.81 -5.00
N TYR A 52 -0.94 17.86 -5.90
CA TYR A 52 0.37 17.36 -6.26
C TYR A 52 0.62 17.58 -7.76
N GLY A 53 1.80 18.09 -8.06
CA GLY A 53 2.23 18.42 -9.42
C GLY A 53 3.45 19.33 -9.40
N GLY A 54 4.15 19.42 -10.53
CA GLY A 54 5.29 20.31 -10.69
C GLY A 54 4.85 21.73 -11.02
N VAL A 55 5.70 22.72 -10.75
CA VAL A 55 5.48 24.11 -11.17
C VAL A 55 5.31 24.17 -12.69
N GLY A 56 4.26 24.86 -13.16
CA GLY A 56 3.93 24.98 -14.59
C GLY A 56 3.33 23.72 -15.22
N LYS A 57 3.12 22.64 -14.46
CA LYS A 57 2.47 21.41 -14.93
C LYS A 57 1.04 21.32 -14.38
N PRO A 58 0.15 20.53 -15.02
CA PRO A 58 -1.12 20.18 -14.42
C PRO A 58 -0.93 19.56 -13.04
N CYS A 59 -1.74 20.00 -12.09
CA CYS A 59 -1.75 19.48 -10.73
C CYS A 59 -3.08 18.77 -10.47
N LEU A 60 -3.04 17.70 -9.66
CA LEU A 60 -4.22 16.96 -9.25
C LEU A 60 -4.29 16.83 -7.73
N PRO A 61 -5.50 16.84 -7.13
CA PRO A 61 -5.66 16.50 -5.73
C PRO A 61 -5.23 15.06 -5.45
N VAL A 62 -4.49 14.85 -4.36
CA VAL A 62 -4.01 13.52 -3.95
C VAL A 62 -4.33 13.22 -2.49
N LYS A 63 -4.54 11.94 -2.18
CA LYS A 63 -4.72 11.46 -0.80
C LYS A 63 -3.62 10.47 -0.46
N THR A 64 -2.76 10.85 0.47
CA THR A 64 -1.64 9.98 0.89
C THR A 64 -2.14 8.88 1.83
N CYS A 65 -1.76 7.65 1.52
CA CYS A 65 -2.00 6.50 2.39
C CYS A 65 -0.68 6.05 3.02
N LYS A 66 -0.68 5.84 4.34
CA LYS A 66 0.48 5.34 5.08
C LYS A 66 0.20 3.89 5.49
N VAL A 67 1.11 2.99 5.13
CA VAL A 67 0.99 1.56 5.42
C VAL A 67 2.22 1.13 6.19
N TYR A 68 2.02 0.44 7.31
CA TYR A 68 3.11 -0.12 8.10
C TYR A 68 3.60 -1.42 7.46
N ILE A 69 4.89 -1.46 7.13
CA ILE A 69 5.54 -2.65 6.60
C ILE A 69 6.31 -3.32 7.74
N PRO A 70 6.10 -4.64 7.99
CA PRO A 70 6.83 -5.35 9.03
C PRO A 70 8.35 -5.25 8.82
N PRO A 71 9.15 -5.21 9.90
CA PRO A 71 10.61 -5.15 9.80
C PRO A 71 11.17 -6.27 8.93
N GLY A 72 12.14 -5.93 8.07
CA GLY A 72 12.80 -6.89 7.18
C GLY A 72 11.96 -7.36 5.98
N LYS A 73 10.72 -6.91 5.83
CA LYS A 73 9.90 -7.19 4.64
C LYS A 73 10.03 -6.06 3.61
N LYS A 74 9.88 -6.41 2.33
CA LYS A 74 9.88 -5.47 1.20
C LYS A 74 8.53 -5.51 0.51
N VAL A 75 8.11 -4.35 0.00
CA VAL A 75 6.92 -4.25 -0.85
C VAL A 75 7.27 -4.76 -2.25
N SER A 76 6.56 -5.77 -2.73
CA SER A 76 6.76 -6.35 -4.07
C SER A 76 6.01 -5.59 -5.16
N GLY A 77 4.95 -4.86 -4.80
CA GLY A 77 4.19 -4.03 -5.73
C GLY A 77 2.92 -3.46 -5.10
N VAL A 78 2.25 -2.62 -5.88
CA VAL A 78 0.93 -2.05 -5.57
C VAL A 78 0.02 -2.38 -6.74
N ARG A 79 -1.19 -2.86 -6.46
CA ARG A 79 -2.22 -3.15 -7.47
C ARG A 79 -3.43 -2.28 -7.18
N ILE A 80 -4.01 -1.72 -8.23
CA ILE A 80 -5.24 -0.93 -8.18
C ILE A 80 -6.33 -1.79 -8.82
N GLN A 81 -7.47 -1.90 -8.13
CA GLN A 81 -8.67 -2.58 -8.62
C GLN A 81 -9.78 -1.55 -8.79
#